data_AF-A0A292Q2I7-F1
#
_entry.id   AF-A0A292Q2I7-F1
#
_cell.length_a   1.000
_cell.length_b   1.000
_cell.length_c   1.000
_cell.angle_alpha   90.00
_cell.angle_beta   90.00
_cell.angle_gamma   90.00
#
_symmetry.space_group_name_H-M   'P 1'
#
loop_
_entity.id
_entity.type
_entity.pdbx_description
1 polymer ?
#
loop_
_entity_poly.entity_id
_entity_poly.type
_entity_poly.pdbx_seq_one_letter_code
_entity_poly.pdbx_strand_id
1 'polypeptide(L)'
;MDIHAYSTKDTYLINSKRRFTMPTDSGGIQALSMSNKEAQFVVALCTIYTAFTFMVGWDLVRVLIIAFTGEIHDGRLGKVFKLWKFGSLNIAMAMLKYIEEMMLYLRKTPKEKRQRKNRGEANRGQDVKVPDAEITDAGIPDAEISDADIPGVGHLCLAIVLVVVFFGFYLMDFAIGAIVGAKIIVGNVAPANANKVFYPDINTLERQGDTTGLLRVKSMRIDSAFRAIAATESPDPQARRKRVTIEMADSQDGQTASPLSNLNYSYNVTGVDMGLQSDPKLVLRVKGACRTEYTWLVNTTEEGDTYRLWGGNETYHIKPDAQPTTPPWLAFFHDEKQILDRSPNLSYAIIANTAGRYSYTASRDPWYSTRETQANDTPPYQVLPNRPVLNCWETKTWHLGGKDVDSWRLRARRRALNSLPNLKLHELWSDTVFPREFELPRIVSLGSALGISSLRTASYALDPFCVIDAGSASMRGDFKRLVLGSWVSSQNVLRDTTTYNHGNLVNLAHG
;
A
#
# COMPACT_ATOMS: atom_id res chain seq x y z
N MET A 1 -2.22 1.98 1.21
CA MET A 1 -2.84 2.79 0.14
C MET A 1 -4.33 2.88 0.42
N ASP A 2 -4.74 3.96 1.08
CA ASP A 2 -6.14 4.22 1.43
C ASP A 2 -6.76 5.10 0.36
N ILE A 3 -7.77 4.57 -0.32
CA ILE A 3 -8.82 5.45 -0.85
C ILE A 3 -9.59 5.90 0.37
N HIS A 4 -9.63 7.22 0.55
CA HIS A 4 -10.24 7.96 1.66
C HIS A 4 -11.76 7.73 1.72
N ALA A 5 -12.21 6.53 2.09
CA ALA A 5 -13.41 6.43 2.89
C ALA A 5 -12.99 6.91 4.28
N TYR A 6 -13.41 8.11 4.68
CA TYR A 6 -13.25 8.56 6.05
C TYR A 6 -13.90 7.52 6.95
N SER A 7 -13.06 6.70 7.60
CA SER A 7 -13.55 5.80 8.61
C SER A 7 -14.27 6.65 9.66
N THR A 8 -15.46 6.22 10.06
CA THR A 8 -16.15 6.91 11.16
C THR A 8 -15.25 6.93 12.39
N LYS A 9 -15.42 7.93 13.26
CA LYS A 9 -14.68 7.93 14.53
C LYS A 9 -14.96 6.60 15.25
N ASP A 10 -13.91 6.02 15.82
CA ASP A 10 -13.95 4.77 16.59
C ASP A 10 -14.24 3.48 15.80
N THR A 11 -14.17 3.47 14.46
CA THR A 11 -14.23 2.22 13.68
C THR A 11 -13.08 1.28 14.02
N TYR A 12 -11.91 1.84 14.33
CA TYR A 12 -10.72 1.08 14.69
C TYR A 12 -10.32 1.38 16.12
N LEU A 13 -9.88 0.35 16.83
CA LEU A 13 -9.39 0.48 18.20
C LEU A 13 -8.00 1.12 18.16
N ILE A 14 -7.95 2.39 18.56
CA ILE A 14 -6.71 3.10 18.87
C ILE A 14 -6.46 2.85 20.35
N ASN A 15 -5.69 1.81 20.67
CA ASN A 15 -5.36 1.47 22.04
C ASN A 15 -3.88 1.09 22.11
N SER A 16 -3.07 2.05 22.55
CA SER A 16 -1.62 1.90 22.71
C SER A 16 -1.21 0.83 23.73
N LYS A 17 -2.14 0.33 24.57
CA LYS A 17 -1.88 -0.74 25.54
C LYS A 17 -2.10 -2.14 24.98
N ARG A 18 -2.93 -2.28 23.95
CA ARG A 18 -3.28 -3.60 23.39
C ARG A 18 -2.43 -3.90 22.16
N ARG A 19 -1.57 -4.90 22.30
CA ARG A 19 -0.84 -5.46 21.15
C ARG A 19 -1.80 -6.20 20.23
N PHE A 20 -1.61 -6.06 18.93
CA PHE A 20 -2.31 -6.83 17.92
C PHE A 20 -1.31 -7.37 16.91
N THR A 21 -1.71 -8.39 16.15
CA THR A 21 -0.86 -8.94 15.10
C THR A 21 -1.13 -8.18 13.81
N MET A 22 -0.22 -7.30 13.42
CA MET A 22 -0.25 -6.62 12.13
C MET A 22 0.12 -7.64 11.03
N PRO A 23 -0.74 -7.83 10.05
CA PRO A 23 -0.49 -8.80 9.00
C PRO A 23 0.59 -8.26 8.02
N THR A 24 1.56 -9.10 7.65
CA THR A 24 2.60 -8.81 6.64
C THR A 24 2.71 -9.98 5.66
N ASP A 25 3.34 -9.77 4.49
CA ASP A 25 3.59 -10.82 3.50
C ASP A 25 4.38 -12.01 4.05
N SER A 26 5.22 -11.77 5.07
CA SER A 26 6.03 -12.80 5.74
C SER A 26 5.36 -13.46 6.95
N GLY A 27 4.13 -13.06 7.27
CA GLY A 27 3.39 -13.47 8.47
C GLY A 27 2.94 -12.29 9.33
N GLY A 28 2.41 -12.56 10.51
CA GLY A 28 1.97 -11.51 11.44
C GLY A 28 3.11 -10.98 12.30
N ILE A 29 3.28 -9.65 12.38
CA ILE A 29 4.20 -9.00 13.34
C ILE A 29 3.39 -8.37 14.48
N GLN A 30 3.94 -8.37 15.70
CA GLN A 30 3.28 -7.69 16.82
C GLN A 30 3.37 -6.17 16.63
N ALA A 31 2.22 -5.49 16.73
CA ALA A 31 2.09 -4.06 16.53
C ALA A 31 1.22 -3.41 17.61
N LEU A 32 1.35 -2.10 17.73
CA LEU A 32 0.54 -1.24 18.59
C LEU A 32 -0.26 -0.28 17.71
N SER A 33 -1.56 -0.19 17.96
CA SER A 33 -2.43 0.75 17.26
C SER A 33 -2.48 2.05 18.08
N MET A 34 -2.07 3.14 17.46
CA MET A 34 -1.98 4.46 18.09
C MET A 34 -2.41 5.53 17.10
N SER A 35 -2.90 6.65 17.61
CA SER A 35 -3.25 7.77 16.74
C SER A 35 -1.99 8.32 16.07
N ASN A 36 -2.12 8.97 14.92
CA ASN A 36 -0.97 9.57 14.23
C ASN A 36 -0.22 10.56 15.14
N LYS A 37 -0.95 11.32 15.98
CA LYS A 37 -0.35 12.25 16.95
C LYS A 37 0.46 11.51 18.03
N GLU A 38 -0.08 10.43 18.59
CA GLU A 38 0.63 9.61 19.57
C GLU A 38 1.83 8.89 18.94
N ALA A 39 1.71 8.39 17.71
CA ALA A 39 2.81 7.79 16.97
C ALA A 39 3.96 8.77 16.77
N GLN A 40 3.66 9.98 16.30
CA GLN A 40 4.64 11.04 16.15
C GLN A 40 5.28 11.40 17.49
N PHE A 41 4.50 11.44 18.58
CA PHE A 41 5.02 11.69 19.92
C PHE A 41 5.96 10.56 20.40
N VAL A 42 5.60 9.30 20.23
CA VAL A 42 6.44 8.14 20.60
C VAL A 42 7.73 8.14 19.78
N VAL A 43 7.65 8.37 18.46
CA VAL A 43 8.83 8.47 17.60
C VAL A 43 9.73 9.63 18.03
N ALA A 44 9.17 10.78 18.36
CA ALA A 44 9.93 11.92 18.88
C ALA A 44 10.60 11.58 20.23
N LEU A 45 9.86 10.95 21.16
CA LEU A 45 10.38 10.56 22.47
C LEU A 45 11.49 9.51 22.36
N CYS A 46 11.34 8.50 21.49
CA CYS A 46 12.38 7.52 21.21
C CYS A 46 13.63 8.19 20.60
N THR A 47 13.45 9.15 19.69
CA THR A 47 14.56 9.92 19.11
C THR A 47 15.29 10.74 20.18
N ILE A 48 14.55 11.46 21.03
CA ILE A 48 15.11 12.27 22.12
C ILE A 48 15.82 11.37 23.15
N TYR A 49 15.22 10.27 23.56
CA TYR A 49 15.81 9.33 24.52
C TYR A 49 17.10 8.71 23.99
N THR A 50 17.12 8.35 22.70
CA THR A 50 18.31 7.81 22.04
C THR A 50 19.42 8.85 22.02
N ALA A 51 19.12 10.08 21.56
CA ALA A 51 20.08 11.18 21.56
C ALA A 51 20.60 11.53 22.97
N PHE A 52 19.73 11.51 23.98
CA PHE A 52 20.12 11.74 25.38
C PHE A 52 21.03 10.63 25.92
N THR A 53 20.72 9.37 25.63
CA THR A 53 21.55 8.23 26.03
C THR A 53 22.95 8.32 25.41
N PHE A 54 23.04 8.77 24.15
CA PHE A 54 24.32 9.04 23.50
C PHE A 54 25.05 10.22 24.14
N MET A 55 24.36 11.31 24.45
CA MET A 55 24.95 12.47 25.12
C MET A 55 25.54 12.09 26.48
N VAL A 56 24.79 11.37 27.31
CA VAL A 56 25.25 10.90 28.63
C VAL A 56 26.38 9.88 28.50
N GLY A 57 26.25 8.92 27.58
CA GLY A 57 27.30 7.94 27.31
C GLY A 57 28.60 8.60 26.87
N TRP A 58 28.48 9.65 26.05
CA TRP A 58 29.61 10.47 25.64
C TRP A 58 30.25 11.20 26.82
N ASP A 59 29.47 11.87 27.66
CA ASP A 59 29.99 12.55 28.86
C ASP A 59 30.65 11.57 29.86
N LEU A 60 30.14 10.34 29.97
CA LEU A 60 30.76 9.30 30.79
C LEU A 60 32.13 8.87 30.22
N VAL A 61 32.23 8.72 28.89
CA VAL A 61 33.52 8.49 28.20
C VAL A 61 34.47 9.67 28.46
N ARG A 62 33.98 10.91 28.46
CA ARG A 62 34.79 12.09 28.80
C ARG A 62 35.36 12.01 30.22
N VAL A 63 34.51 11.71 31.19
CA VAL A 63 34.92 11.60 32.61
C VAL A 63 35.92 10.47 32.79
N LEU A 64 35.72 9.32 32.15
CA LEU A 64 36.66 8.21 32.17
C LEU A 64 38.02 8.60 31.59
N ILE A 65 38.04 9.27 30.43
CA ILE A 65 39.30 9.75 29.83
C ILE A 65 40.02 10.66 30.82
N ILE A 66 39.33 11.65 31.40
CA ILE A 66 39.93 12.58 32.39
C ILE A 66 40.47 11.82 33.60
N ALA A 67 39.69 10.88 34.14
CA ALA A 67 40.06 10.09 35.31
C ALA A 67 41.30 9.21 35.05
N PHE A 68 41.38 8.58 33.88
CA PHE A 68 42.50 7.70 33.51
C PHE A 68 43.75 8.47 33.05
N THR A 69 43.61 9.70 32.53
CA THR A 69 44.77 10.52 32.16
C THR A 69 45.43 11.22 33.35
N GLY A 70 44.82 11.16 34.55
CA GLY A 70 45.29 11.82 35.76
C GLY A 70 45.22 13.34 35.66
N GLU A 71 45.32 14.05 36.79
CA GLU A 71 45.52 15.50 36.81
C GLU A 71 46.84 15.83 36.08
N ILE A 72 46.75 16.12 34.79
CA ILE A 72 47.83 16.75 34.04
C ILE A 72 47.93 18.18 34.59
N HIS A 73 48.65 18.34 35.69
CA HIS A 73 48.98 19.65 36.26
C HIS A 73 49.74 20.47 35.20
N ASP A 74 49.20 21.65 34.90
CA ASP A 74 49.76 22.78 34.14
C ASP A 74 50.30 22.58 32.72
N GLY A 75 50.17 21.39 32.14
CA GLY A 75 50.53 21.15 30.73
C GLY A 75 49.56 21.76 29.71
N ARG A 76 50.04 21.97 28.47
CA ARG A 76 49.28 22.48 27.30
C ARG A 76 47.98 21.69 27.03
N LEU A 77 47.95 20.41 27.38
CA LEU A 77 46.76 19.54 27.35
C LEU A 77 45.67 19.98 28.34
N GLY A 78 46.03 20.47 29.53
CA GLY A 78 45.08 21.01 30.52
C GLY A 78 44.32 22.24 30.00
N LYS A 79 44.93 23.06 29.12
CA LYS A 79 44.26 24.18 28.44
C LYS A 79 43.25 23.69 27.40
N VAL A 80 43.57 22.63 26.63
CA VAL A 80 42.65 21.99 25.69
C VAL A 80 41.47 21.35 26.45
N PHE A 81 41.72 20.75 27.62
CA PHE A 81 40.67 20.22 28.50
C PHE A 81 39.81 21.33 29.13
N LYS A 82 40.37 22.50 29.47
CA LYS A 82 39.58 23.66 29.91
C LYS A 82 38.69 24.23 28.79
N LEU A 83 39.16 24.21 27.54
CA LEU A 83 38.35 24.51 26.35
C LEU A 83 37.25 23.46 26.12
N TRP A 84 37.44 22.22 26.62
CA TRP A 84 36.46 21.13 26.55
C TRP A 84 35.16 21.42 27.33
N LYS A 85 35.18 22.34 28.31
CA LYS A 85 33.98 22.80 29.03
C LYS A 85 33.06 23.71 28.20
N PHE A 86 33.51 24.28 27.08
CA PHE A 86 32.76 25.30 26.30
C PHE A 86 31.99 24.74 25.08
N GLY A 87 31.68 23.44 25.09
CA GLY A 87 30.80 22.80 24.08
C GLY A 87 31.55 22.13 22.92
N SER A 88 31.10 20.93 22.53
CA SER A 88 31.80 19.95 21.66
C SER A 88 32.32 20.49 20.33
N LEU A 89 31.61 21.45 19.71
CA LEU A 89 31.96 21.99 18.39
C LEU A 89 33.24 22.84 18.42
N ASN A 90 33.42 23.62 19.48
CA ASN A 90 34.57 24.52 19.64
C ASN A 90 35.89 23.73 19.80
N ILE A 91 35.80 22.52 20.34
CA ILE A 91 36.97 21.65 20.56
C ILE A 91 37.35 20.92 19.28
N ALA A 92 36.38 20.42 18.52
CA ALA A 92 36.68 19.83 17.22
C ALA A 92 37.42 20.84 16.33
N MET A 93 36.98 22.10 16.33
CA MET A 93 37.65 23.21 15.63
C MET A 93 39.05 23.50 16.19
N ALA A 94 39.21 23.57 17.51
CA ALA A 94 40.52 23.81 18.15
C ALA A 94 41.51 22.65 17.93
N MET A 95 41.04 21.41 17.97
CA MET A 95 41.85 20.22 17.68
C MET A 95 42.21 20.11 16.21
N LEU A 96 41.29 20.44 15.30
CA LEU A 96 41.58 20.49 13.86
C LEU A 96 42.66 21.53 13.57
N LYS A 97 42.54 22.73 14.16
CA LYS A 97 43.55 23.79 14.07
C LYS A 97 44.90 23.35 14.66
N TYR A 98 44.90 22.63 15.78
CA TYR A 98 46.11 22.07 16.37
C TYR A 98 46.78 21.03 15.46
N ILE A 99 46.00 20.12 14.85
CA ILE A 99 46.51 19.12 13.90
C ILE A 99 47.09 19.81 12.67
N GLU A 100 46.42 20.84 12.15
CA GLU A 100 46.89 21.64 11.02
C GLU A 100 48.23 22.32 11.33
N GLU A 101 48.33 23.00 12.47
CA GLU A 101 49.57 23.64 12.92
C GLU A 101 50.70 22.62 13.14
N MET A 102 50.38 21.44 13.66
CA MET A 102 51.36 20.36 13.87
C MET A 102 51.84 19.75 12.55
N MET A 103 50.95 19.52 11.59
CA MET A 103 51.29 19.03 10.26
C MET A 103 52.17 20.03 9.51
N LEU A 104 51.84 21.33 9.61
CA LEU A 104 52.69 22.41 9.07
C LEU A 104 54.06 22.44 9.76
N TYR A 105 54.12 22.17 11.07
CA TYR A 105 55.38 22.07 11.80
C TYR A 105 56.23 20.85 11.41
N LEU A 106 55.61 19.69 11.16
CA LEU A 106 56.28 18.47 10.70
C LEU A 106 56.77 18.58 9.26
N ARG A 107 56.06 19.33 8.41
CA ARG A 107 56.41 19.53 6.99
C ARG A 107 57.60 20.47 6.77
N LYS A 108 57.95 21.30 7.74
CA LYS A 108 59.12 22.20 7.66
C LYS A 108 60.43 21.41 7.71
N THR A 109 61.31 21.70 6.75
CA THR A 109 62.60 21.01 6.63
C THR A 109 63.54 21.35 7.81
N PRO A 110 64.50 20.48 8.16
CA PRO A 110 65.43 20.73 9.27
C PRO A 110 66.18 22.07 9.14
N LYS A 111 66.38 22.56 7.91
CA LYS A 111 67.02 23.85 7.61
C LYS A 111 66.16 25.04 8.03
N GLU A 112 64.85 25.02 7.79
CA GLU A 112 63.92 26.06 8.23
C GLU A 112 63.76 26.09 9.75
N LYS A 113 63.81 24.92 10.41
CA LYS A 113 63.76 24.84 11.88
C LYS A 113 64.97 25.49 12.55
N ARG A 114 66.16 25.42 11.93
CA ARG A 114 67.37 26.13 12.42
C ARG A 114 67.29 27.64 12.22
N GLN A 115 66.69 28.12 11.14
CA GLN A 115 66.62 29.55 10.83
C GLN A 115 65.69 30.32 11.77
N ARG A 116 64.63 29.69 12.29
CA ARG A 116 63.74 30.30 13.30
C ARG A 116 64.37 30.40 14.69
N LYS A 117 65.16 29.40 15.10
CA LYS A 117 65.87 29.42 16.39
C LYS A 117 66.87 30.58 16.46
N ASN A 118 67.59 30.85 15.36
CA ASN A 118 68.53 31.98 15.30
C ASN A 118 67.85 33.36 15.24
N ARG A 119 66.57 33.43 14.82
CA ARG A 119 65.82 34.71 14.76
C ARG A 119 65.16 35.07 16.10
N GLY A 120 64.86 34.08 16.95
CA GLY A 120 64.33 34.30 18.31
C GLY A 120 65.39 34.83 19.29
N GLU A 121 66.65 34.42 19.16
CA GLU A 121 67.73 34.95 20.00
C GLU A 121 68.17 36.38 19.61
N ALA A 122 67.93 36.81 18.37
CA ALA A 122 68.32 38.15 17.90
C ALA A 122 67.42 39.30 18.41
N ASN A 123 66.23 39.00 18.93
CA ASN A 123 65.26 40.01 19.39
C ASN A 123 65.17 40.17 20.92
N ARG A 124 66.09 39.55 21.68
CA ARG A 124 66.10 39.63 23.15
C ARG A 124 66.85 40.85 23.72
N GLY A 125 67.08 41.88 22.91
CA GLY A 125 67.89 43.04 23.29
C GLY A 125 67.31 44.35 22.78
N GLN A 126 66.08 44.70 23.18
CA GLN A 126 65.63 46.09 23.09
C GLN A 126 64.55 46.37 24.14
N ASP A 127 65.01 46.70 25.34
CA ASP A 127 64.20 47.36 26.37
C ASP A 127 63.91 48.79 25.93
N VAL A 128 62.67 49.06 25.54
CA VAL A 128 62.15 50.42 25.38
C VAL A 128 61.01 50.61 26.38
N LYS A 129 61.34 51.29 27.48
CA LYS A 129 60.38 51.95 28.38
C LYS A 129 59.76 53.15 27.67
N VAL A 130 58.44 53.34 27.80
CA VAL A 130 57.68 54.62 27.86
C VAL A 130 56.16 54.28 27.98
N PRO A 131 55.33 55.15 28.60
CA PRO A 131 54.35 54.76 29.61
C PRO A 131 52.87 54.79 29.17
N ASP A 132 52.05 54.19 30.03
CA ASP A 132 50.65 54.44 30.38
C ASP A 132 49.75 55.10 29.33
N ALA A 133 48.87 54.28 28.74
CA ALA A 133 47.56 54.71 28.27
C ALA A 133 46.54 53.60 28.51
N GLU A 134 45.59 53.91 29.39
CA GLU A 134 44.43 53.13 29.81
C GLU A 134 43.41 53.06 28.66
N ILE A 135 43.20 51.86 28.10
CA ILE A 135 42.02 51.49 27.30
C ILE A 135 41.61 50.07 27.71
N THR A 136 40.50 49.98 28.43
CA THR A 136 39.80 48.74 28.74
C THR A 136 39.06 48.24 27.50
N ASP A 137 39.74 47.39 26.73
CA ASP A 137 39.10 46.44 25.83
C ASP A 137 39.37 45.04 26.36
N ALA A 138 38.33 44.20 26.43
CA ALA A 138 38.39 42.86 27.00
C ALA A 138 39.16 41.94 26.03
N GLY A 139 40.48 42.12 26.03
CA GLY A 139 41.43 41.34 25.26
C GLY A 139 41.34 39.87 25.61
N ILE A 140 41.14 39.05 24.58
CA ILE A 140 41.49 37.64 24.62
C ILE A 140 42.97 37.57 25.01
N PRO A 141 43.35 36.87 26.09
CA PRO A 141 44.73 36.82 26.50
C PRO A 141 45.57 36.13 25.42
N ASP A 142 46.43 36.90 24.76
CA ASP A 142 47.49 36.40 23.91
C ASP A 142 48.48 35.62 24.79
N ALA A 143 48.18 34.33 24.97
CA ALA A 143 49.05 33.42 25.66
C ALA A 143 50.32 33.24 24.82
N GLU A 144 51.38 33.97 25.17
CA GLU A 144 52.72 33.82 24.61
C GLU A 144 53.17 32.35 24.78
N ILE A 145 53.32 31.63 23.66
CA ILE A 145 53.63 30.20 23.63
C ILE A 145 55.16 30.06 23.74
N SER A 146 55.65 29.68 24.92
CA SER A 146 57.04 29.30 25.13
C SER A 146 57.42 28.09 24.25
N ASP A 147 58.47 28.25 23.44
CA ASP A 147 58.93 27.33 22.38
C ASP A 147 59.63 26.05 22.90
N ALA A 148 59.49 25.72 24.20
CA ALA A 148 60.35 24.75 24.88
C ALA A 148 59.83 23.30 24.95
N ASP A 149 58.57 23.00 24.63
CA ASP A 149 58.05 21.63 24.65
C ASP A 149 57.47 21.23 23.29
N ILE A 150 58.30 20.56 22.47
CA ILE A 150 57.83 19.86 21.27
C ILE A 150 57.01 18.66 21.77
N PRO A 151 55.70 18.61 21.50
CA PRO A 151 54.88 17.51 21.97
C PRO A 151 55.39 16.19 21.35
N GLY A 152 55.75 15.24 22.21
CA GLY A 152 56.18 13.91 21.78
C GLY A 152 55.11 13.24 20.90
N VAL A 153 55.57 12.41 19.96
CA VAL A 153 54.72 11.67 19.00
C VAL A 153 53.53 10.96 19.68
N GLY A 154 53.70 10.53 20.93
CA GLY A 154 52.62 9.94 21.74
C GLY A 154 51.41 10.84 21.95
N HIS A 155 51.60 12.16 22.14
CA HIS A 155 50.48 13.10 22.29
C HIS A 155 49.73 13.34 20.98
N LEU A 156 50.44 13.32 19.84
CA LEU A 156 49.81 13.42 18.52
C LEU A 156 48.99 12.16 18.20
N CYS A 157 49.53 10.97 18.48
CA CYS A 157 48.77 9.72 18.34
C CYS A 157 47.53 9.71 19.23
N LEU A 158 47.63 10.14 20.49
CA LEU A 158 46.49 10.23 21.40
C LEU A 158 45.43 11.21 20.88
N ALA A 159 45.82 12.38 20.38
CA ALA A 159 44.90 13.36 19.81
C ALA A 159 44.17 12.82 18.57
N ILE A 160 44.88 12.13 17.67
CA ILE A 160 44.29 11.49 16.48
C ILE A 160 43.29 10.41 16.89
N VAL A 161 43.64 9.55 17.86
CA VAL A 161 42.74 8.50 18.37
C VAL A 161 41.47 9.13 18.95
N LEU A 162 41.59 10.21 19.74
CA LEU A 162 40.43 10.91 20.31
C LEU A 162 39.53 11.53 19.24
N VAL A 163 40.11 12.11 18.18
CA VAL A 163 39.33 12.65 17.05
C VAL A 163 38.60 11.54 16.29
N VAL A 164 39.26 10.41 16.02
CA VAL A 164 38.63 9.25 15.36
C VAL A 164 37.50 8.69 16.21
N VAL A 165 37.70 8.55 17.52
CA VAL A 165 36.66 8.09 18.45
C VAL A 165 35.49 9.06 18.48
N PHE A 166 35.74 10.38 18.58
CA PHE A 166 34.68 11.40 18.55
C PHE A 166 33.85 11.34 17.27
N PHE A 167 34.51 11.30 16.12
CA PHE A 167 33.83 11.25 14.82
C PHE A 167 33.07 9.92 14.65
N GLY A 168 33.62 8.83 15.16
CA GLY A 168 32.96 7.52 15.20
C GLY A 168 31.67 7.54 16.02
N PHE A 169 31.67 8.15 17.21
CA PHE A 169 30.47 8.29 18.03
C PHE A 169 29.45 9.25 17.41
N TYR A 170 29.89 10.36 16.82
CA TYR A 170 29.00 11.29 16.11
C TYR A 170 28.30 10.63 14.92
N LEU A 171 29.06 9.89 14.10
CA LEU A 171 28.49 9.12 12.99
C LEU A 171 27.59 7.98 13.47
N MET A 172 27.92 7.32 14.60
CA MET A 172 27.04 6.32 15.20
C MET A 172 25.73 6.92 15.68
N ASP A 173 25.72 8.09 16.32
CA ASP A 173 24.49 8.74 16.79
C ASP A 173 23.55 9.07 15.61
N PHE A 174 24.10 9.67 14.54
CA PHE A 174 23.35 9.94 13.32
C PHE A 174 22.86 8.64 12.65
N ALA A 175 23.73 7.63 12.53
CA ALA A 175 23.38 6.36 11.92
C ALA A 175 22.32 5.61 12.73
N ILE A 176 22.37 5.64 14.06
CA ILE A 176 21.41 4.95 14.92
C ILE A 176 20.05 5.64 14.86
N GLY A 177 19.98 6.97 14.85
CA GLY A 177 18.72 7.68 14.60
C GLY A 177 18.09 7.27 13.27
N ALA A 178 18.88 7.20 12.21
CA ALA A 178 18.43 6.76 10.89
C ALA A 178 18.02 5.28 10.85
N ILE A 179 18.81 4.39 11.48
CA ILE A 179 18.54 2.93 11.52
C ILE A 179 17.31 2.63 12.36
N VAL A 180 17.16 3.25 13.54
CA VAL A 180 15.99 3.07 14.41
C VAL A 180 14.75 3.60 13.71
N GLY A 181 14.81 4.80 13.11
CA GLY A 181 13.72 5.34 12.30
C GLY A 181 13.33 4.42 11.15
N ALA A 182 14.31 3.88 10.42
CA ALA A 182 14.08 2.95 9.31
C ALA A 182 13.53 1.58 9.74
N LYS A 183 13.82 1.15 10.98
CA LYS A 183 13.32 -0.12 11.54
C LYS A 183 11.92 -0.01 12.16
N ILE A 184 11.42 1.19 12.40
CA ILE A 184 10.03 1.39 12.82
C ILE A 184 9.13 1.25 11.59
N ILE A 185 8.51 0.08 11.45
CA ILE A 185 7.51 -0.16 10.42
C ILE A 185 6.21 0.52 10.88
N VAL A 186 5.95 1.71 10.35
CA VAL A 186 4.66 2.39 10.54
C VAL A 186 3.68 1.88 9.49
N GLY A 187 2.75 1.04 9.94
CA GLY A 187 1.64 0.56 9.12
C GLY A 187 0.38 1.38 9.34
N ASN A 188 -0.41 1.59 8.28
CA ASN A 188 -1.77 2.13 8.38
C ASN A 188 -2.78 1.02 8.67
N VAL A 189 -2.57 0.27 9.75
CA VAL A 189 -3.41 -0.87 10.12
C VAL A 189 -3.78 -0.77 11.58
N ALA A 190 -5.06 -0.97 11.88
CA ALA A 190 -5.56 -1.03 13.24
C ALA A 190 -6.64 -2.13 13.35
N PRO A 191 -6.76 -2.79 14.51
CA PRO A 191 -7.84 -3.75 14.73
C PRO A 191 -9.20 -3.06 14.65
N ALA A 192 -10.15 -3.68 13.95
CA ALA A 192 -11.52 -3.20 13.92
C ALA A 192 -12.15 -3.22 15.32
N ASN A 193 -12.98 -2.22 15.61
CA ASN A 193 -13.83 -2.21 16.77
C ASN A 193 -14.99 -3.20 16.57
N ALA A 194 -15.07 -4.24 17.41
CA ALA A 194 -16.09 -5.28 17.31
C ALA A 194 -17.52 -4.70 17.34
N ASN A 195 -17.74 -3.61 18.08
CA ASN A 195 -19.04 -2.94 18.18
C ASN A 195 -19.43 -2.15 16.92
N LYS A 196 -18.51 -2.03 15.96
CA LYS A 196 -18.75 -1.37 14.66
C LYS A 196 -18.84 -2.36 13.50
N VAL A 197 -18.63 -3.64 13.77
CA VAL A 197 -18.85 -4.69 12.79
C VAL A 197 -20.35 -4.85 12.58
N PHE A 198 -20.79 -4.74 11.34
CA PHE A 198 -22.16 -4.94 10.92
C PHE A 198 -22.26 -5.93 9.76
N TYR A 199 -23.16 -6.90 9.88
CA TYR A 199 -23.58 -7.72 8.75
C TYR A 199 -25.10 -7.94 8.79
N PRO A 200 -25.83 -7.67 7.69
CA PRO A 200 -27.28 -7.75 7.68
C PRO A 200 -27.79 -9.19 7.69
N ASP A 201 -28.93 -9.44 8.35
CA ASP A 201 -29.64 -10.72 8.25
C ASP A 201 -30.47 -10.81 6.97
N ILE A 202 -29.79 -11.09 5.86
CA ILE A 202 -30.40 -11.16 4.53
C ILE A 202 -31.48 -12.25 4.45
N ASN A 203 -31.29 -13.39 5.15
CA ASN A 203 -32.25 -14.49 5.11
C ASN A 203 -33.59 -14.10 5.75
N THR A 204 -33.54 -13.35 6.86
CA THR A 204 -34.75 -12.85 7.51
C THR A 204 -35.44 -11.79 6.64
N LEU A 205 -34.67 -10.88 6.02
CA LEU A 205 -35.22 -9.89 5.10
C LEU A 205 -35.94 -10.54 3.89
N GLU A 206 -35.32 -11.56 3.28
CA GLU A 206 -35.91 -12.31 2.17
C GLU A 206 -37.20 -13.03 2.59
N ARG A 207 -37.20 -13.71 3.75
CA ARG A 207 -38.38 -14.43 4.27
C ARG A 207 -39.54 -13.51 4.63
N GLN A 208 -39.24 -12.31 5.13
CA GLN A 208 -40.23 -11.31 5.49
C GLN A 208 -40.71 -10.50 4.28
N GLY A 209 -40.04 -10.62 3.12
CA GLY A 209 -40.33 -9.80 1.95
C GLY A 209 -40.04 -8.31 2.17
N ASP A 210 -39.10 -7.97 3.06
CA ASP A 210 -38.72 -6.57 3.33
C ASP A 210 -37.87 -6.01 2.17
N THR A 211 -38.57 -5.51 1.15
CA THR A 211 -37.96 -4.91 -0.03
C THR A 211 -37.13 -3.67 0.31
N THR A 212 -37.52 -2.90 1.33
CA THR A 212 -36.79 -1.70 1.76
C THR A 212 -35.45 -2.08 2.39
N GLY A 213 -35.46 -3.08 3.27
CA GLY A 213 -34.25 -3.65 3.84
C GLY A 213 -33.32 -4.23 2.78
N LEU A 214 -33.85 -4.99 1.82
CA LEU A 214 -33.08 -5.55 0.70
C LEU A 214 -32.46 -4.46 -0.20
N LEU A 215 -33.20 -3.39 -0.51
CA LEU A 215 -32.68 -2.23 -1.25
C LEU A 215 -31.53 -1.55 -0.50
N ARG A 216 -31.62 -1.47 0.83
CA ARG A 216 -30.55 -0.92 1.67
C ARG A 216 -29.32 -1.83 1.69
N VAL A 217 -29.48 -3.15 1.73
CA VAL A 217 -28.35 -4.08 1.57
C VAL A 217 -27.71 -3.91 0.20
N LYS A 218 -28.52 -3.71 -0.86
CA LYS A 218 -28.02 -3.46 -2.21
C LYS A 218 -27.23 -2.15 -2.28
N SER A 219 -27.68 -1.06 -1.65
CA SER A 219 -26.94 0.21 -1.63
C SER A 219 -25.58 0.08 -0.93
N MET A 220 -25.51 -0.66 0.18
CA MET A 220 -24.22 -0.95 0.84
C MET A 220 -23.24 -1.69 -0.06
N ARG A 221 -23.73 -2.65 -0.85
CA ARG A 221 -22.92 -3.40 -1.82
C ARG A 221 -22.46 -2.55 -2.99
N ILE A 222 -23.28 -1.60 -3.44
CA ILE A 222 -22.91 -0.61 -4.46
C ILE A 222 -21.70 0.20 -3.98
N ASP A 223 -21.72 0.71 -2.74
CA ASP A 223 -20.61 1.49 -2.19
C ASP A 223 -19.31 0.67 -2.10
N SER A 224 -19.40 -0.58 -1.65
CA SER A 224 -18.25 -1.51 -1.64
C SER A 224 -17.70 -1.74 -3.05
N ALA A 225 -18.58 -1.95 -4.03
CA ALA A 225 -18.19 -2.20 -5.41
C ALA A 225 -17.45 -1.00 -6.03
N PHE A 226 -17.94 0.23 -5.81
CA PHE A 226 -17.27 1.45 -6.27
C PHE A 226 -15.90 1.64 -5.62
N ARG A 227 -15.78 1.40 -4.31
CA ARG A 227 -14.47 1.43 -3.63
C ARG A 227 -13.50 0.41 -4.22
N ALA A 228 -13.99 -0.79 -4.53
CA ALA A 228 -13.17 -1.85 -5.09
C ALA A 228 -12.64 -1.48 -6.48
N ILE A 229 -13.49 -0.93 -7.35
CA ILE A 229 -13.09 -0.48 -8.70
C ILE A 229 -12.19 0.75 -8.64
N ALA A 230 -12.49 1.74 -7.81
CA ALA A 230 -11.65 2.93 -7.66
C ALA A 230 -10.22 2.54 -7.22
N ALA A 231 -10.07 1.50 -6.39
CA ALA A 231 -8.76 0.97 -6.02
C ALA A 231 -7.98 0.41 -7.21
N THR A 232 -8.64 -0.10 -8.25
CA THR A 232 -7.95 -0.61 -9.44
C THR A 232 -7.29 0.49 -10.29
N GLU A 233 -7.75 1.73 -10.14
CA GLU A 233 -7.31 2.89 -10.93
C GLU A 233 -6.22 3.72 -10.21
N SER A 234 -5.80 3.31 -9.01
CA SER A 234 -4.78 3.99 -8.19
C SER A 234 -3.36 3.92 -8.80
N PRO A 235 -2.50 4.95 -8.62
CA PRO A 235 -1.20 5.11 -9.30
C PRO A 235 -0.10 4.08 -9.02
N ASP A 236 -0.30 3.11 -8.11
CA ASP A 236 0.53 1.90 -8.02
C ASP A 236 -0.22 0.66 -8.52
N PRO A 237 -0.58 0.62 -9.82
CA PRO A 237 -1.26 -0.53 -10.37
C PRO A 237 -0.30 -1.70 -10.57
N GLN A 238 1.02 -1.49 -10.57
CA GLN A 238 1.98 -2.56 -10.85
C GLN A 238 2.10 -3.55 -9.69
N ALA A 239 2.16 -3.09 -8.43
CA ALA A 239 2.19 -4.00 -7.28
C ALA A 239 0.93 -4.87 -7.21
N ARG A 240 -0.24 -4.28 -7.53
CA ARG A 240 -1.53 -4.99 -7.54
C ARG A 240 -1.70 -5.92 -8.74
N ARG A 241 -1.23 -5.52 -9.92
CA ARG A 241 -1.24 -6.35 -11.14
C ARG A 241 -0.37 -7.61 -10.99
N LYS A 242 0.63 -7.62 -10.11
CA LYS A 242 1.40 -8.84 -9.80
C LYS A 242 0.62 -9.88 -8.98
N ARG A 243 -0.47 -9.48 -8.30
CA ARG A 243 -1.30 -10.37 -7.48
C ARG A 243 -2.41 -11.07 -8.28
N VAL A 244 -2.68 -10.59 -9.50
CA VAL A 244 -3.72 -11.12 -10.39
C VAL A 244 -3.09 -11.51 -11.71
N THR A 245 -3.15 -12.79 -12.04
CA THR A 245 -2.65 -13.31 -13.32
C THR A 245 -3.81 -13.36 -14.29
N ILE A 246 -3.66 -12.71 -15.44
CA ILE A 246 -4.63 -12.77 -16.54
C ILE A 246 -3.85 -13.16 -17.79
N GLU A 247 -4.08 -14.37 -18.24
CA GLU A 247 -3.46 -14.95 -19.41
C GLU A 247 -4.43 -14.90 -20.58
N MET A 248 -3.90 -14.56 -21.74
CA MET A 248 -4.61 -14.64 -23.01
C MET A 248 -3.97 -15.73 -23.82
N ALA A 249 -4.78 -16.65 -24.31
CA ALA A 249 -4.33 -17.52 -25.37
C ALA A 249 -4.40 -16.69 -26.65
N ASP A 250 -3.24 -16.35 -27.21
CA ASP A 250 -3.19 -15.77 -28.54
C ASP A 250 -3.76 -16.78 -29.53
N SER A 251 -4.59 -16.29 -30.47
CA SER A 251 -5.09 -17.08 -31.58
C SER A 251 -3.90 -17.72 -32.28
N GLN A 252 -3.90 -19.06 -32.41
CA GLN A 252 -2.80 -19.78 -33.07
C GLN A 252 -2.49 -19.13 -34.42
N ASP A 253 -1.21 -18.76 -34.58
CA ASP A 253 -0.64 -18.09 -35.73
C ASP A 253 -1.07 -18.80 -37.03
N GLY A 254 -1.81 -18.11 -37.90
CA GLY A 254 -2.14 -18.58 -39.26
C GLY A 254 -3.62 -18.80 -39.58
N GLN A 255 -4.54 -18.77 -38.60
CA GLN A 255 -5.98 -18.72 -38.89
C GLN A 255 -6.49 -17.27 -38.77
N THR A 256 -7.09 -16.77 -39.84
CA THR A 256 -7.80 -15.48 -39.94
C THR A 256 -8.39 -15.07 -38.61
N ALA A 257 -7.84 -13.99 -38.01
CA ALA A 257 -8.24 -13.32 -36.78
C ALA A 257 -9.47 -13.96 -36.11
N SER A 258 -9.24 -15.08 -35.41
CA SER A 258 -10.36 -15.84 -34.86
C SER A 258 -11.07 -14.97 -33.81
N PRO A 259 -12.39 -14.75 -33.93
CA PRO A 259 -13.15 -13.90 -33.01
C PRO A 259 -13.26 -14.48 -31.60
N LEU A 260 -12.72 -15.68 -31.36
CA LEU A 260 -12.68 -16.32 -30.05
C LEU A 260 -11.51 -15.82 -29.20
N SER A 261 -11.80 -14.92 -28.26
CA SER A 261 -10.88 -14.53 -27.20
C SER A 261 -11.04 -15.45 -26.00
N ASN A 262 -10.00 -16.24 -25.68
CA ASN A 262 -9.93 -17.02 -24.45
C ASN A 262 -9.16 -16.22 -23.39
N LEU A 263 -9.79 -16.01 -22.24
CA LEU A 263 -9.29 -15.23 -21.12
C LEU A 263 -9.22 -16.13 -19.89
N ASN A 264 -8.01 -16.47 -19.44
CA ASN A 264 -7.83 -17.18 -18.18
C ASN A 264 -7.44 -16.18 -17.10
N TYR A 265 -7.99 -16.34 -15.90
CA TYR A 265 -7.60 -15.50 -14.77
C TYR A 265 -7.45 -16.31 -13.49
N SER A 266 -6.52 -15.87 -12.65
CA SER A 266 -6.36 -16.40 -11.30
C SER A 266 -5.81 -15.37 -10.34
N TYR A 267 -6.20 -15.49 -9.08
CA TYR A 267 -5.67 -14.66 -8.00
C TYR A 267 -5.78 -15.38 -6.67
N ASN A 268 -4.93 -14.96 -5.74
CA ASN A 268 -4.95 -15.44 -4.36
C ASN A 268 -5.25 -14.27 -3.43
N VAL A 269 -6.06 -14.52 -2.41
CA VAL A 269 -6.36 -13.58 -1.33
C VAL A 269 -6.04 -14.26 -0.02
N THR A 270 -5.03 -13.77 0.68
CA THR A 270 -4.61 -14.32 1.97
C THR A 270 -5.48 -13.80 3.11
N GLY A 271 -5.45 -14.46 4.26
CA GLY A 271 -6.10 -13.99 5.47
C GLY A 271 -5.53 -12.63 5.90
N VAL A 272 -4.23 -12.42 5.66
CA VAL A 272 -3.57 -11.11 5.78
C VAL A 272 -4.26 -10.05 4.91
N ASP A 273 -4.49 -10.35 3.63
CA ASP A 273 -5.15 -9.43 2.69
C ASP A 273 -6.59 -9.12 3.13
N MET A 274 -7.28 -10.09 3.75
CA MET A 274 -8.63 -9.92 4.31
C MET A 274 -8.67 -9.19 5.67
N GLY A 275 -7.52 -8.99 6.32
CA GLY A 275 -7.44 -8.43 7.67
C GLY A 275 -7.71 -9.43 8.80
N LEU A 276 -7.65 -10.74 8.53
CA LEU A 276 -7.76 -11.79 9.53
C LEU A 276 -6.51 -11.86 10.41
N GLN A 277 -6.70 -11.69 11.72
CA GLN A 277 -5.62 -11.83 12.71
C GLN A 277 -5.47 -13.27 13.24
N SER A 278 -6.57 -14.04 13.28
CA SER A 278 -6.59 -15.40 13.81
C SER A 278 -5.91 -16.40 12.87
N ASP A 279 -6.09 -16.22 11.56
CA ASP A 279 -5.72 -17.19 10.53
C ASP A 279 -5.02 -16.49 9.34
N PRO A 280 -3.86 -15.83 9.55
CA PRO A 280 -3.17 -15.07 8.50
C PRO A 280 -2.72 -15.95 7.33
N LYS A 281 -2.55 -17.26 7.56
CA LYS A 281 -2.14 -18.25 6.54
C LYS A 281 -3.30 -18.83 5.72
N LEU A 282 -4.55 -18.46 6.02
CA LEU A 282 -5.70 -18.85 5.20
C LEU A 282 -5.54 -18.22 3.81
N VAL A 283 -5.82 -18.95 2.73
CA VAL A 283 -5.75 -18.39 1.37
C VAL A 283 -6.98 -18.81 0.59
N LEU A 284 -7.73 -17.83 0.08
CA LEU A 284 -8.71 -18.04 -0.98
C LEU A 284 -7.97 -18.03 -2.33
N ARG A 285 -8.04 -19.14 -3.06
CA ARG A 285 -7.51 -19.29 -4.41
C ARG A 285 -8.66 -19.28 -5.39
N VAL A 286 -8.63 -18.34 -6.32
CA VAL A 286 -9.64 -18.19 -7.36
C VAL A 286 -9.00 -18.47 -8.71
N LYS A 287 -9.67 -19.32 -9.50
CA LYS A 287 -9.32 -19.59 -10.90
C LYS A 287 -10.59 -19.55 -11.73
N GLY A 288 -10.52 -18.87 -12.86
CA GLY A 288 -11.61 -18.87 -13.82
C GLY A 288 -11.09 -18.73 -15.24
N ALA A 289 -11.98 -18.98 -16.18
CA ALA A 289 -11.75 -18.75 -17.59
C ALA A 289 -13.02 -18.25 -18.25
N CYS A 290 -12.85 -17.43 -19.29
CA CYS A 290 -13.91 -16.89 -20.11
C CYS A 290 -13.56 -17.09 -21.58
N ARG A 291 -14.59 -17.31 -22.39
CA ARG A 291 -14.49 -17.28 -23.85
C ARG A 291 -15.64 -16.48 -24.44
N THR A 292 -15.39 -15.77 -25.53
CA THR A 292 -16.45 -15.14 -26.31
C THR A 292 -17.29 -16.21 -27.02
N GLU A 293 -18.60 -16.15 -26.82
CA GLU A 293 -19.58 -17.10 -27.35
C GLU A 293 -20.59 -16.36 -28.25
N TYR A 294 -20.55 -16.71 -29.53
CA TYR A 294 -21.40 -16.11 -30.55
C TYR A 294 -22.66 -16.94 -30.82
N THR A 295 -22.64 -18.24 -30.50
CA THR A 295 -23.75 -19.15 -30.81
C THR A 295 -24.94 -18.97 -29.85
N TRP A 296 -24.78 -18.18 -28.79
CA TRP A 296 -25.84 -17.88 -27.83
C TRP A 296 -26.79 -16.79 -28.30
N LEU A 297 -26.43 -16.00 -29.31
CA LEU A 297 -27.32 -15.02 -29.92
C LEU A 297 -28.37 -15.77 -30.75
N VAL A 298 -29.64 -15.62 -30.38
CA VAL A 298 -30.79 -16.26 -31.04
C VAL A 298 -31.35 -15.37 -32.13
N ASN A 299 -31.55 -14.10 -31.81
CA ASN A 299 -32.16 -13.13 -32.71
C ASN A 299 -31.70 -11.72 -32.39
N THR A 300 -31.73 -10.86 -33.40
CA THR A 300 -31.40 -9.45 -33.36
C THR A 300 -32.54 -8.69 -33.99
N THR A 301 -33.21 -7.86 -33.20
CA THR A 301 -34.27 -6.99 -33.67
C THR A 301 -33.90 -5.53 -33.43
N GLU A 302 -34.70 -4.59 -33.93
CA GLU A 302 -34.56 -3.18 -33.59
C GLU A 302 -34.77 -2.93 -32.08
N GLU A 303 -35.58 -3.77 -31.42
CA GLU A 303 -35.79 -3.73 -29.97
C GLU A 303 -34.65 -4.36 -29.18
N GLY A 304 -33.78 -5.14 -29.83
CA GLY A 304 -32.51 -5.59 -29.29
C GLY A 304 -32.10 -7.03 -29.55
N ASP A 305 -31.05 -7.41 -28.83
CA ASP A 305 -30.42 -8.71 -28.97
C ASP A 305 -31.06 -9.69 -27.97
N THR A 306 -31.39 -10.89 -28.45
CA THR A 306 -31.95 -11.97 -27.64
C THR A 306 -30.95 -13.11 -27.52
N TYR A 307 -30.57 -13.46 -26.29
CA TYR A 307 -29.59 -14.49 -25.99
C TYR A 307 -30.22 -15.69 -25.29
N ARG A 308 -29.70 -16.89 -25.58
CA ARG A 308 -30.04 -18.13 -24.91
C ARG A 308 -28.80 -18.72 -24.25
N LEU A 309 -28.73 -18.62 -22.93
CA LEU A 309 -27.56 -19.01 -22.15
C LEU A 309 -27.60 -20.50 -21.82
N TRP A 310 -26.43 -21.16 -21.82
CA TRP A 310 -26.24 -22.56 -21.42
C TRP A 310 -27.19 -23.59 -22.08
N GLY A 311 -27.74 -23.28 -23.26
CA GLY A 311 -28.69 -24.15 -23.96
C GLY A 311 -30.04 -24.31 -23.26
N GLY A 312 -30.36 -23.45 -22.27
CA GLY A 312 -31.67 -23.43 -21.61
C GLY A 312 -32.78 -22.91 -22.50
N ASN A 313 -34.04 -23.00 -22.05
CA ASN A 313 -35.18 -22.44 -22.77
C ASN A 313 -35.39 -20.94 -22.48
N GLU A 314 -34.79 -20.42 -21.42
CA GLU A 314 -34.88 -19.02 -21.02
C GLU A 314 -34.13 -18.13 -22.01
N THR A 315 -34.74 -16.98 -22.34
CA THR A 315 -34.16 -15.97 -23.21
C THR A 315 -33.91 -14.68 -22.44
N TYR A 316 -32.78 -14.07 -22.69
CA TYR A 316 -32.37 -12.81 -22.08
C TYR A 316 -32.30 -11.73 -23.15
N HIS A 317 -33.07 -10.67 -22.97
CA HIS A 317 -33.18 -9.59 -23.93
C HIS A 317 -32.33 -8.39 -23.48
N ILE A 318 -31.38 -7.99 -24.32
CA ILE A 318 -30.59 -6.77 -24.12
C ILE A 318 -31.11 -5.73 -25.10
N LYS A 319 -31.87 -4.78 -24.58
CA LYS A 319 -32.39 -3.67 -25.37
C LYS A 319 -31.27 -2.68 -25.69
N PRO A 320 -30.94 -2.41 -26.96
CA PRO A 320 -30.16 -1.27 -27.36
C PRO A 320 -30.96 -0.04 -26.96
N ASP A 321 -30.27 0.87 -26.30
CA ASP A 321 -30.88 2.12 -25.88
C ASP A 321 -30.96 3.03 -27.12
N ALA A 322 -32.09 2.94 -27.85
CA ALA A 322 -32.30 3.65 -29.12
C ALA A 322 -32.23 5.18 -28.96
N GLN A 323 -32.48 5.68 -27.75
CA GLN A 323 -32.15 7.01 -27.28
C GLN A 323 -31.39 6.85 -25.96
N PRO A 324 -30.05 6.77 -25.98
CA PRO A 324 -29.27 6.30 -24.85
C PRO A 324 -29.30 7.26 -23.67
N THR A 325 -30.34 7.10 -22.86
CA THR A 325 -30.51 7.75 -21.55
C THR A 325 -29.65 7.08 -20.49
N THR A 326 -29.18 5.85 -20.77
CA THR A 326 -28.31 5.09 -19.87
C THR A 326 -26.88 5.00 -20.43
N PRO A 327 -25.84 5.11 -19.59
CA PRO A 327 -24.45 4.82 -19.98
C PRO A 327 -24.26 3.36 -20.42
N PRO A 328 -23.20 3.02 -21.20
CA PRO A 328 -22.91 1.64 -21.57
C PRO A 328 -22.66 0.77 -20.33
N TRP A 329 -23.16 -0.46 -20.31
CA TRP A 329 -23.10 -1.32 -19.12
C TRP A 329 -22.98 -2.81 -19.46
N LEU A 330 -22.73 -3.63 -18.44
CA LEU A 330 -22.66 -5.09 -18.54
C LEU A 330 -23.77 -5.75 -17.72
N ALA A 331 -24.48 -6.67 -18.36
CA ALA A 331 -25.39 -7.59 -17.69
C ALA A 331 -24.63 -8.84 -17.24
N PHE A 332 -24.85 -9.25 -15.98
CA PHE A 332 -24.20 -10.42 -15.39
C PHE A 332 -25.27 -11.46 -15.06
N PHE A 333 -25.06 -12.69 -15.53
CA PHE A 333 -25.94 -13.84 -15.31
C PHE A 333 -25.13 -14.99 -14.73
N HIS A 334 -25.77 -15.90 -14.01
CA HIS A 334 -25.14 -17.10 -13.47
C HIS A 334 -26.08 -18.30 -13.62
N ASP A 335 -25.51 -19.50 -13.69
CA ASP A 335 -26.30 -20.73 -13.79
C ASP A 335 -26.85 -21.12 -12.41
N GLU A 336 -28.12 -20.82 -12.17
CA GLU A 336 -28.81 -21.10 -10.90
C GLU A 336 -28.80 -22.60 -10.54
N LYS A 337 -28.85 -23.49 -11.54
CA LYS A 337 -28.81 -24.93 -11.31
C LYS A 337 -27.52 -25.35 -10.65
N GLN A 338 -26.39 -24.76 -11.06
CA GLN A 338 -25.09 -25.05 -10.46
C GLN A 338 -24.95 -24.57 -9.02
N ILE A 339 -25.71 -23.54 -8.62
CA ILE A 339 -25.79 -23.10 -7.21
C ILE A 339 -26.57 -24.11 -6.39
N LEU A 340 -27.72 -24.55 -6.90
CA LEU A 340 -28.57 -25.56 -6.26
C LEU A 340 -27.82 -26.91 -6.12
N ASP A 341 -27.12 -27.32 -7.17
CA ASP A 341 -26.32 -28.54 -7.23
C ASP A 341 -24.98 -28.42 -6.49
N ARG A 342 -24.64 -27.22 -6.01
CA ARG A 342 -23.39 -26.91 -5.29
C ARG A 342 -22.14 -27.30 -6.08
N SER A 343 -22.14 -26.97 -7.37
CA SER A 343 -21.01 -27.22 -8.25
C SER A 343 -19.76 -26.49 -7.73
N PRO A 344 -18.58 -27.16 -7.69
CA PRO A 344 -17.32 -26.48 -7.40
C PRO A 344 -16.90 -25.51 -8.52
N ASN A 345 -17.45 -25.71 -9.71
CA ASN A 345 -17.21 -24.89 -10.88
C ASN A 345 -18.49 -24.15 -11.26
N LEU A 346 -18.54 -22.85 -11.01
CA LEU A 346 -19.73 -22.03 -11.20
C LEU A 346 -19.63 -21.25 -12.50
N SER A 347 -20.58 -21.50 -13.39
CA SER A 347 -20.68 -20.88 -14.71
C SER A 347 -21.44 -19.56 -14.63
N TYR A 348 -20.95 -18.55 -15.32
CA TYR A 348 -21.56 -17.23 -15.39
C TYR A 348 -21.36 -16.61 -16.78
N ALA A 349 -22.22 -15.66 -17.12
CA ALA A 349 -22.22 -14.99 -18.42
C ALA A 349 -22.17 -13.47 -18.24
N ILE A 350 -21.44 -12.80 -19.13
CA ILE A 350 -21.40 -11.33 -19.20
C ILE A 350 -21.84 -10.88 -20.59
N ILE A 351 -22.87 -10.05 -20.67
CA ILE A 351 -23.38 -9.50 -21.93
C ILE A 351 -23.22 -7.98 -21.91
N ALA A 352 -22.58 -7.42 -22.95
CA ALA A 352 -22.35 -5.99 -23.04
C ALA A 352 -23.53 -5.27 -23.71
N ASN A 353 -24.01 -4.20 -23.07
CA ASN A 353 -24.97 -3.27 -23.65
C ASN A 353 -24.25 -2.01 -24.18
N THR A 354 -23.60 -2.19 -25.33
CA THR A 354 -22.84 -1.14 -26.04
C THR A 354 -23.40 -0.85 -27.43
N ALA A 355 -24.26 -1.73 -27.95
CA ALA A 355 -24.84 -1.65 -29.29
C ALA A 355 -25.62 -0.34 -29.51
N GLY A 356 -25.54 0.20 -30.73
CA GLY A 356 -26.27 1.39 -31.15
C GLY A 356 -25.63 2.72 -30.72
N ARG A 357 -24.61 2.71 -29.85
CA ARG A 357 -23.90 3.91 -29.41
C ARG A 357 -23.00 4.46 -30.51
N TYR A 358 -22.89 5.78 -30.58
CA TYR A 358 -22.03 6.48 -31.53
C TYR A 358 -20.59 6.60 -31.03
N SER A 359 -19.66 6.76 -31.95
CA SER A 359 -18.25 7.00 -31.64
C SER A 359 -17.56 7.88 -32.68
N TYR A 360 -16.57 8.65 -32.23
CA TYR A 360 -15.65 9.38 -33.12
C TYR A 360 -14.52 8.50 -33.67
N THR A 361 -14.31 7.33 -33.09
CA THR A 361 -13.19 6.44 -33.41
C THR A 361 -13.71 5.07 -33.81
N ALA A 362 -13.09 4.48 -34.84
CA ALA A 362 -13.41 3.12 -35.26
C ALA A 362 -12.81 2.09 -34.28
N SER A 363 -13.50 0.97 -34.10
CA SER A 363 -13.00 -0.15 -33.31
C SER A 363 -13.36 -1.49 -33.94
N ARG A 364 -12.52 -2.50 -33.66
CA ARG A 364 -12.73 -3.92 -34.01
C ARG A 364 -12.84 -4.81 -32.77
N ASP A 365 -12.86 -4.23 -31.57
CA ASP A 365 -12.96 -5.00 -30.34
C ASP A 365 -14.34 -5.70 -30.26
N PRO A 366 -14.42 -6.95 -29.76
CA PRO A 366 -15.68 -7.70 -29.78
C PRO A 366 -16.86 -6.98 -29.12
N TRP A 367 -16.66 -6.20 -28.07
CA TRP A 367 -17.74 -5.44 -27.43
C TRP A 367 -17.95 -4.04 -28.01
N TYR A 368 -16.95 -3.49 -28.70
CA TYR A 368 -16.97 -2.10 -29.17
C TYR A 368 -16.90 -1.97 -30.69
N SER A 369 -16.98 -3.06 -31.45
CA SER A 369 -16.83 -3.06 -32.90
C SER A 369 -17.83 -2.11 -33.54
N THR A 370 -17.32 -1.25 -34.42
CA THR A 370 -18.11 -0.20 -35.05
C THR A 370 -18.32 -0.44 -36.54
N ARG A 371 -19.37 0.16 -37.09
CA ARG A 371 -19.55 0.43 -38.52
C ARG A 371 -19.55 1.93 -38.77
N GLU A 372 -19.25 2.32 -40.02
CA GLU A 372 -19.49 3.69 -40.48
C GLU A 372 -21.00 3.96 -40.53
N THR A 373 -21.39 5.16 -40.11
CA THR A 373 -22.76 5.68 -40.22
C THR A 373 -23.04 6.18 -41.64
N GLN A 374 -24.25 6.67 -41.93
CA GLN A 374 -24.56 7.18 -43.26
C GLN A 374 -23.72 8.44 -43.54
N ALA A 375 -23.45 8.71 -44.83
CA ALA A 375 -22.66 9.88 -45.22
C ALA A 375 -23.31 11.15 -44.66
N ASN A 376 -22.56 11.88 -43.82
CA ASN A 376 -22.90 13.12 -43.09
C ASN A 376 -23.41 12.97 -41.64
N ASP A 377 -23.51 11.76 -41.08
CA ASP A 377 -23.81 11.60 -39.66
C ASP A 377 -22.60 11.95 -38.78
N THR A 378 -22.82 12.75 -37.73
CA THR A 378 -21.83 13.00 -36.68
C THR A 378 -22.36 12.50 -35.33
N PRO A 379 -21.67 11.56 -34.65
CA PRO A 379 -20.36 10.95 -34.96
C PRO A 379 -20.36 9.93 -36.14
N PRO A 380 -19.22 9.72 -36.81
CA PRO A 380 -19.11 8.92 -38.05
C PRO A 380 -19.16 7.40 -37.85
N TYR A 381 -19.15 6.92 -36.60
CA TYR A 381 -19.19 5.50 -36.30
C TYR A 381 -20.32 5.17 -35.34
N GLN A 382 -20.86 3.96 -35.48
CA GLN A 382 -21.85 3.39 -34.57
C GLN A 382 -21.44 1.96 -34.18
N VAL A 383 -21.51 1.64 -32.89
CA VAL A 383 -21.27 0.30 -32.37
C VAL A 383 -22.33 -0.66 -32.92
N LEU A 384 -21.86 -1.74 -33.52
CA LEU A 384 -22.70 -2.76 -34.14
C LEU A 384 -23.57 -3.49 -33.10
N PRO A 385 -24.78 -3.93 -33.47
CA PRO A 385 -25.53 -4.91 -32.66
C PRO A 385 -24.79 -6.25 -32.61
N ASN A 386 -25.32 -7.26 -31.93
CA ASN A 386 -24.80 -8.64 -31.93
C ASN A 386 -23.47 -8.76 -31.21
N ARG A 387 -23.38 -8.18 -30.02
CA ARG A 387 -22.15 -8.27 -29.21
C ARG A 387 -22.04 -9.68 -28.62
N PRO A 388 -20.86 -10.33 -28.68
CA PRO A 388 -20.71 -11.66 -28.14
C PRO A 388 -20.85 -11.67 -26.62
N VAL A 389 -21.40 -12.76 -26.10
CA VAL A 389 -21.45 -13.03 -24.67
C VAL A 389 -20.08 -13.54 -24.22
N LEU A 390 -19.61 -13.15 -23.04
CA LEU A 390 -18.53 -13.89 -22.39
C LEU A 390 -19.13 -15.05 -21.59
N ASN A 391 -18.90 -16.27 -22.05
CA ASN A 391 -19.21 -17.50 -21.34
C ASN A 391 -18.03 -17.84 -20.43
N CYS A 392 -18.26 -17.80 -19.12
CA CYS A 392 -17.22 -17.92 -18.11
C CYS A 392 -17.52 -19.00 -17.09
N TRP A 393 -16.48 -19.42 -16.40
CA TRP A 393 -16.59 -20.27 -15.21
C TRP A 393 -15.56 -19.84 -14.16
N GLU A 394 -15.88 -20.04 -12.88
CA GLU A 394 -15.00 -19.76 -11.75
C GLU A 394 -15.03 -20.90 -10.72
N THR A 395 -13.85 -21.25 -10.22
CA THR A 395 -13.64 -22.16 -9.09
C THR A 395 -13.00 -21.38 -7.94
N LYS A 396 -13.43 -21.69 -6.71
CA LYS A 396 -12.95 -21.05 -5.48
C LYS A 396 -12.57 -22.12 -4.47
N THR A 397 -11.32 -22.09 -4.02
CA THR A 397 -10.79 -23.06 -3.04
C THR A 397 -10.12 -22.34 -1.87
N TRP A 398 -10.38 -22.81 -0.66
CA TRP A 398 -9.76 -22.33 0.57
C TRP A 398 -8.60 -23.25 0.93
N HIS A 399 -7.43 -22.66 1.11
CA HIS A 399 -6.20 -23.35 1.43
C HIS A 399 -5.73 -22.98 2.85
N LEU A 400 -5.45 -23.98 3.68
CA LEU A 400 -4.78 -23.80 4.97
C LEU A 400 -4.00 -25.05 5.34
N GLY A 401 -2.72 -24.87 5.73
CA GLY A 401 -1.90 -25.96 6.26
C GLY A 401 -1.74 -27.14 5.30
N GLY A 402 -1.63 -26.89 3.99
CA GLY A 402 -1.47 -27.93 2.98
C GLY A 402 -2.76 -28.63 2.56
N LYS A 403 -3.92 -28.26 3.10
CA LYS A 403 -5.22 -28.78 2.68
C LYS A 403 -6.01 -27.75 1.90
N ASP A 404 -6.71 -28.21 0.87
CA ASP A 404 -7.64 -27.42 0.05
C ASP A 404 -9.09 -27.87 0.30
N VAL A 405 -10.01 -26.91 0.39
CA VAL A 405 -11.44 -27.14 0.56
C VAL A 405 -12.22 -26.23 -0.38
N ASP A 406 -13.13 -26.79 -1.17
CA ASP A 406 -13.98 -26.00 -2.07
C ASP A 406 -14.89 -25.02 -1.31
N SER A 407 -15.10 -23.83 -1.86
CA SER A 407 -15.88 -22.76 -1.22
C SER A 407 -17.34 -23.13 -0.97
N TRP A 408 -17.96 -23.97 -1.81
CA TRP A 408 -19.34 -24.41 -1.59
C TRP A 408 -19.48 -25.34 -0.37
N ARG A 409 -18.42 -26.09 -0.02
CA ARG A 409 -18.42 -26.99 1.14
C ARG A 409 -18.50 -26.21 2.44
N LEU A 410 -18.09 -24.94 2.46
CA LEU A 410 -18.24 -24.05 3.62
C LEU A 410 -19.68 -24.02 4.15
N ARG A 411 -20.67 -24.00 3.26
CA ARG A 411 -22.11 -23.95 3.62
C ARG A 411 -22.67 -25.31 4.03
N ALA A 412 -22.08 -26.42 3.56
CA ALA A 412 -22.71 -27.74 3.60
C ALA A 412 -22.66 -28.43 4.98
N ARG A 413 -21.89 -27.93 5.95
CA ARG A 413 -21.95 -28.26 7.39
C ARG A 413 -20.78 -27.54 8.06
N ARG A 414 -20.96 -27.11 9.31
CA ARG A 414 -19.93 -26.70 10.30
C ARG A 414 -18.63 -27.55 10.27
N ARG A 415 -18.67 -28.77 9.71
CA ARG A 415 -17.54 -29.72 9.55
C ARG A 415 -16.57 -29.41 8.41
N ALA A 416 -16.95 -28.67 7.36
CA ALA A 416 -16.04 -28.44 6.22
C ALA A 416 -14.90 -27.49 6.59
N LEU A 417 -15.17 -26.47 7.39
CA LEU A 417 -14.13 -25.62 7.96
C LEU A 417 -13.27 -26.35 8.99
N ASN A 418 -13.87 -27.26 9.78
CA ASN A 418 -13.12 -28.17 10.66
C ASN A 418 -12.22 -29.15 9.89
N SER A 419 -12.41 -29.31 8.57
CA SER A 419 -11.50 -30.12 7.76
C SER A 419 -10.18 -29.40 7.46
N LEU A 420 -10.18 -28.06 7.50
CA LEU A 420 -8.97 -27.26 7.49
C LEU A 420 -8.32 -27.34 8.89
N PRO A 421 -7.06 -27.77 8.97
CA PRO A 421 -6.42 -28.00 10.26
C PRO A 421 -6.19 -26.67 10.98
N ASN A 422 -6.57 -26.62 12.26
CA ASN A 422 -6.30 -25.50 13.18
C ASN A 422 -6.91 -24.15 12.79
N LEU A 423 -8.00 -24.12 12.02
CA LEU A 423 -8.67 -22.87 11.71
C LEU A 423 -9.37 -22.30 12.95
N LYS A 424 -9.10 -21.03 13.26
CA LYS A 424 -9.62 -20.31 14.44
C LYS A 424 -10.52 -19.14 14.05
N LEU A 425 -11.32 -19.34 13.01
CA LEU A 425 -12.19 -18.30 12.47
C LEU A 425 -13.44 -18.12 13.35
N HIS A 426 -13.84 -16.87 13.60
CA HIS A 426 -15.07 -16.55 14.34
C HIS A 426 -16.32 -17.06 13.59
N GLU A 427 -17.34 -17.52 14.33
CA GLU A 427 -18.55 -18.15 13.77
C GLU A 427 -19.26 -17.26 12.73
N LEU A 428 -19.36 -15.95 13.01
CA LEU A 428 -19.89 -14.96 12.06
C LEU A 428 -19.21 -15.04 10.67
N TRP A 429 -17.89 -15.19 10.62
CA TRP A 429 -17.16 -15.22 9.36
C TRP A 429 -17.28 -16.57 8.66
N SER A 430 -17.18 -17.66 9.43
CA SER A 430 -17.24 -19.03 8.91
C SER A 430 -18.62 -19.41 8.41
N ASP A 431 -19.66 -19.04 9.14
CA ASP A 431 -21.01 -19.58 8.98
C ASP A 431 -21.91 -18.62 8.20
N THR A 432 -21.62 -17.31 8.24
CA THR A 432 -22.47 -16.28 7.63
C THR A 432 -21.76 -15.54 6.49
N VAL A 433 -20.66 -14.84 6.77
CA VAL A 433 -20.09 -13.89 5.80
C VAL A 433 -19.41 -14.59 4.64
N PHE A 434 -18.46 -15.51 4.87
CA PHE A 434 -17.76 -16.17 3.76
C PHE A 434 -18.68 -17.02 2.88
N PRO A 435 -19.58 -17.86 3.43
CA PRO A 435 -20.50 -18.63 2.60
C PRO A 435 -21.40 -17.75 1.72
N ARG A 436 -21.84 -16.58 2.22
CA ARG A 436 -22.73 -15.67 1.47
C ARG A 436 -21.96 -14.79 0.48
N GLU A 437 -20.86 -14.17 0.90
CA GLU A 437 -20.08 -13.25 0.06
C GLU A 437 -19.32 -13.98 -1.05
N PHE A 438 -18.96 -15.26 -0.84
CA PHE A 438 -18.31 -16.11 -1.83
C PHE A 438 -19.23 -17.23 -2.36
N GLU A 439 -20.55 -17.04 -2.32
CA GLU A 439 -21.51 -17.94 -3.00
C GLU A 439 -21.34 -17.83 -4.52
N LEU A 440 -21.53 -16.61 -5.04
CA LEU A 440 -21.34 -16.27 -6.45
C LEU A 440 -19.88 -15.91 -6.78
N PRO A 441 -19.47 -15.95 -8.06
CA PRO A 441 -18.17 -15.44 -8.46
C PRO A 441 -18.09 -13.96 -8.11
N ARG A 442 -16.98 -13.50 -7.52
CA ARG A 442 -16.90 -12.12 -7.03
C ARG A 442 -17.05 -11.09 -8.15
N ILE A 443 -16.66 -11.46 -9.37
CA ILE A 443 -16.87 -10.64 -10.58
C ILE A 443 -18.34 -10.43 -10.91
N VAL A 444 -19.19 -11.44 -10.68
CA VAL A 444 -20.65 -11.33 -10.88
C VAL A 444 -21.25 -10.42 -9.82
N SER A 445 -20.99 -10.69 -8.53
CA SER A 445 -21.54 -9.86 -7.46
C SER A 445 -21.08 -8.39 -7.53
N LEU A 446 -19.81 -8.18 -7.87
CA LEU A 446 -19.24 -6.85 -8.09
C LEU A 446 -19.89 -6.17 -9.29
N GLY A 447 -19.94 -6.87 -10.43
CA GLY A 447 -20.50 -6.36 -11.67
C GLY A 447 -21.97 -5.98 -11.55
N SER A 448 -22.78 -6.87 -10.98
CA SER A 448 -24.20 -6.60 -10.70
C SER A 448 -24.40 -5.43 -9.73
N ALA A 449 -23.49 -5.23 -8.77
CA ALA A 449 -23.55 -4.07 -7.88
C ALA A 449 -23.17 -2.76 -8.60
N LEU A 450 -22.18 -2.79 -9.51
CA LEU A 450 -21.81 -1.59 -10.29
C LEU A 450 -22.91 -1.16 -11.27
N GLY A 451 -23.72 -2.09 -11.78
CA GLY A 451 -24.81 -1.80 -12.72
C GLY A 451 -24.31 -1.01 -13.93
N ILE A 452 -24.81 0.22 -14.09
CA ILE A 452 -24.44 1.10 -15.23
C ILE A 452 -22.98 1.57 -15.23
N SER A 453 -22.24 1.40 -14.13
CA SER A 453 -20.82 1.78 -14.02
C SER A 453 -19.86 0.59 -14.17
N SER A 454 -20.37 -0.56 -14.61
CA SER A 454 -19.60 -1.79 -14.80
C SER A 454 -18.54 -1.68 -15.90
N LEU A 455 -18.79 -0.89 -16.95
CA LEU A 455 -17.81 -0.57 -17.98
C LEU A 455 -17.00 0.66 -17.62
N ARG A 456 -15.71 0.66 -17.98
CA ARG A 456 -14.84 1.84 -17.87
C ARG A 456 -15.29 2.93 -18.82
N THR A 457 -15.77 2.57 -20.00
CA THR A 457 -16.31 3.50 -21.00
C THR A 457 -17.51 4.30 -20.48
N ALA A 458 -18.25 3.77 -19.49
CA ALA A 458 -19.36 4.50 -18.87
C ALA A 458 -18.91 5.80 -18.20
N SER A 459 -17.67 5.83 -17.67
CA SER A 459 -17.10 7.02 -17.02
C SER A 459 -16.65 8.11 -18.00
N TYR A 460 -16.54 7.78 -19.28
CA TYR A 460 -16.11 8.72 -20.34
C TYR A 460 -17.21 9.01 -21.37
N ALA A 461 -18.41 8.45 -21.18
CA ALA A 461 -19.55 8.77 -22.03
C ALA A 461 -19.91 10.25 -21.82
N LEU A 462 -19.80 11.05 -22.88
CA LEU A 462 -20.21 12.46 -22.86
C LEU A 462 -21.73 12.53 -22.86
N ASP A 463 -22.32 13.61 -22.34
CA ASP A 463 -23.74 13.90 -22.53
C ASP A 463 -23.96 14.41 -23.96
N PRO A 464 -24.92 13.86 -24.73
CA PRO A 464 -25.77 12.71 -24.43
C PRO A 464 -24.98 11.40 -24.39
N PHE A 465 -25.27 10.51 -23.40
CA PHE A 465 -24.60 9.21 -23.16
C PHE A 465 -24.59 8.25 -24.37
N CYS A 466 -25.07 8.70 -25.52
CA CYS A 466 -24.96 8.07 -26.83
C CYS A 466 -23.54 7.99 -27.38
N VAL A 467 -22.62 8.86 -26.97
CA VAL A 467 -21.27 8.89 -27.54
C VAL A 467 -20.24 8.23 -26.62
N ILE A 468 -19.49 7.28 -27.17
CA ILE A 468 -18.34 6.64 -26.52
C ILE A 468 -17.09 6.77 -27.39
N ASP A 469 -15.90 6.58 -26.81
CA ASP A 469 -14.66 6.40 -27.56
C ASP A 469 -14.39 4.90 -27.74
N ALA A 470 -14.91 4.32 -28.83
CA ALA A 470 -14.82 2.89 -29.09
C ALA A 470 -13.38 2.44 -29.40
N GLY A 471 -12.57 3.34 -29.98
CA GLY A 471 -11.18 3.08 -30.34
C GLY A 471 -10.22 2.97 -29.14
N SER A 472 -10.51 3.65 -28.03
CA SER A 472 -9.76 3.48 -26.77
C SER A 472 -10.36 2.42 -25.84
N ALA A 473 -11.59 1.99 -26.10
CA ALA A 473 -12.28 0.96 -25.36
C ALA A 473 -11.80 -0.45 -25.74
N SER A 474 -11.81 -1.37 -24.77
CA SER A 474 -11.53 -2.77 -25.06
C SER A 474 -12.18 -3.70 -24.05
N MET A 475 -12.86 -4.74 -24.54
CA MET A 475 -13.39 -5.85 -23.74
C MET A 475 -12.33 -6.43 -22.81
N ARG A 476 -11.10 -6.59 -23.31
CA ARG A 476 -9.96 -7.07 -22.51
C ARG A 476 -9.64 -6.12 -21.37
N GLY A 477 -9.64 -4.82 -21.63
CA GLY A 477 -9.37 -3.78 -20.65
C GLY A 477 -10.41 -3.76 -19.53
N ASP A 478 -11.69 -3.82 -19.91
CA ASP A 478 -12.82 -3.85 -18.98
C ASP A 478 -12.87 -5.14 -18.17
N PHE A 479 -12.66 -6.30 -18.82
CA PHE A 479 -12.58 -7.57 -18.11
C PHE A 479 -11.43 -7.59 -17.10
N LYS A 480 -10.24 -7.09 -17.49
CA LYS A 480 -9.10 -6.96 -16.58
C LYS A 480 -9.42 -6.05 -15.38
N ARG A 481 -10.11 -4.93 -15.60
CA ARG A 481 -10.57 -4.03 -14.54
C ARG A 481 -11.52 -4.75 -13.58
N LEU A 482 -12.46 -5.52 -14.09
CA LEU A 482 -13.42 -6.29 -13.29
C LEU A 482 -12.75 -7.40 -12.48
N VAL A 483 -11.81 -8.15 -13.06
CA VAL A 483 -11.06 -9.18 -12.32
C VAL A 483 -10.21 -8.56 -11.21
N LEU A 484 -9.51 -7.46 -11.50
CA LEU A 484 -8.76 -6.70 -10.47
C LEU A 484 -9.70 -6.19 -9.37
N GLY A 485 -10.85 -5.65 -9.75
CA GLY A 485 -11.88 -5.19 -8.81
C GLY A 485 -12.43 -6.34 -7.97
N SER A 486 -12.53 -7.53 -8.54
CA SER A 486 -13.00 -8.73 -7.84
C SER A 486 -12.00 -9.21 -6.81
N TRP A 487 -10.70 -9.16 -7.12
CA TRP A 487 -9.63 -9.39 -6.15
C TRP A 487 -9.68 -8.36 -5.02
N VAL A 488 -9.80 -7.07 -5.33
CA VAL A 488 -9.94 -6.01 -4.31
C VAL A 488 -11.19 -6.22 -3.47
N SER A 489 -12.32 -6.56 -4.08
CA SER A 489 -13.58 -6.80 -3.37
C SER A 489 -13.46 -8.02 -2.45
N SER A 490 -12.76 -9.06 -2.88
CA SER A 490 -12.49 -10.26 -2.07
C SER A 490 -11.62 -9.93 -0.85
N GLN A 491 -10.59 -9.09 -1.00
CA GLN A 491 -9.74 -8.68 0.13
C GLN A 491 -10.50 -7.76 1.10
N ASN A 492 -11.42 -6.94 0.60
CA ASN A 492 -12.16 -6.00 1.43
C ASN A 492 -13.41 -6.60 2.09
N VAL A 493 -13.70 -7.89 1.89
CA VAL A 493 -14.95 -8.52 2.36
C VAL A 493 -15.22 -8.30 3.85
N LEU A 494 -14.18 -8.38 4.69
CA LEU A 494 -14.31 -8.12 6.13
C LEU A 494 -14.27 -6.63 6.45
N ARG A 495 -13.45 -5.86 5.73
CA ARG A 495 -13.38 -4.40 5.89
C ARG A 495 -14.72 -3.74 5.59
N ASP A 496 -15.46 -4.24 4.61
CA ASP A 496 -16.74 -3.66 4.23
C ASP A 496 -17.76 -3.75 5.38
N THR A 497 -17.70 -4.81 6.21
CA THR A 497 -18.56 -4.97 7.39
C THR A 497 -18.41 -3.86 8.44
N THR A 498 -17.28 -3.14 8.45
CA THR A 498 -17.07 -2.01 9.38
C THR A 498 -17.41 -0.66 8.76
N THR A 499 -17.73 -0.64 7.45
CA THR A 499 -18.06 0.58 6.70
C THR A 499 -19.54 0.73 6.40
N TYR A 500 -20.33 -0.32 6.58
CA TYR A 500 -21.75 -0.32 6.27
C TYR A 500 -22.55 0.59 7.21
N ASN A 501 -23.35 1.49 6.63
CA ASN A 501 -24.31 2.31 7.37
C ASN A 501 -25.63 1.53 7.57
N HIS A 502 -25.70 0.82 8.68
CA HIS A 502 -26.76 -0.14 8.94
C HIS A 502 -28.13 0.44 9.31
N GLY A 503 -28.19 1.65 9.87
CA GLY A 503 -29.42 2.23 10.43
C GLY A 503 -30.16 1.22 11.29
N ASN A 504 -31.40 0.89 10.91
CA ASN A 504 -32.31 0.04 11.69
C ASN A 504 -32.27 -1.45 11.30
N LEU A 505 -31.34 -1.88 10.44
CA LEU A 505 -31.23 -3.30 10.08
C LEU A 505 -30.69 -4.14 11.25
N VAL A 506 -31.19 -5.37 11.35
CA VAL A 506 -30.70 -6.36 12.33
C VAL A 506 -29.23 -6.70 12.05
N ASN A 507 -28.40 -6.59 13.07
CA ASN A 507 -26.97 -6.87 12.99
C ASN A 507 -26.65 -8.29 13.48
N LEU A 508 -26.32 -9.20 12.56
CA LEU A 508 -25.91 -10.57 12.91
C LEU A 508 -24.60 -10.63 13.70
N ALA A 509 -23.81 -9.55 13.70
CA ALA A 509 -22.56 -9.50 14.45
C ALA A 509 -22.74 -9.28 15.97
N HIS A 510 -23.95 -8.96 16.44
CA HIS A 510 -24.21 -8.69 17.87
C HIS A 510 -24.94 -9.81 18.61
N GLY A 511 -25.18 -10.95 17.95
CA GLY A 511 -25.86 -12.10 18.53
C GLY A 511 -27.37 -11.93 18.47
#